data_AF-A0A1V1TU22-F1
#
_entry.id   AF-A0A1V1TU22-F1
#
_cell.length_a   1.000
_cell.length_b   1.000
_cell.length_c   1.000
_cell.angle_alpha   90.00
_cell.angle_beta   90.00
_cell.angle_gamma   90.00
#
_symmetry.space_group_name_H-M   'P 1'
#
loop_
_entity.id
_entity.type
_entity.pdbx_description
1 polymer ?
#
loop_
_entity_poly.entity_id
_entity_poly.type
_entity_poly.pdbx_seq_one_letter_code
_entity_poly.pdbx_strand_id
1 'polypeptide(L)'
;MKYSSIVSAATAISVASAHTIFVQLESNSVTNPVSYGIRTPSYDGPITDVSTNDLACNGGPNPTTPSSKIIDVKAGSTVNAIWRHTLTSGSNDVMDPSHLGPTLAYLKKVGDATKDVGYGGGW
;
A
#
# COMPACT_ATOMS: atom_id res chain seq x y z
N MET A 1 -42.49 -28.41 -14.30
CA MET A 1 -41.83 -27.46 -13.38
C MET A 1 -40.33 -27.55 -13.64
N LYS A 2 -39.71 -26.51 -14.20
CA LYS A 2 -38.26 -26.48 -14.48
C LYS A 2 -37.58 -25.79 -13.31
N TYR A 3 -36.86 -26.57 -12.48
CA TYR A 3 -36.08 -26.03 -11.39
C TYR A 3 -34.80 -25.42 -11.96
N SER A 4 -34.74 -24.09 -11.97
CA SER A 4 -33.53 -23.36 -12.34
C SER A 4 -32.61 -23.35 -11.13
N SER A 5 -31.59 -24.20 -11.12
CA SER A 5 -30.57 -24.20 -10.06
C SER A 5 -29.70 -22.95 -10.19
N ILE A 6 -29.94 -21.97 -9.32
CA ILE A 6 -29.04 -20.84 -9.12
C ILE A 6 -27.84 -21.37 -8.34
N VAL A 7 -26.71 -21.53 -9.02
CA VAL A 7 -25.42 -21.79 -8.36
C VAL A 7 -24.93 -20.47 -7.80
N SER A 8 -25.15 -20.24 -6.50
CA SER A 8 -24.52 -19.14 -5.78
C SER A 8 -23.02 -19.41 -5.67
N ALA A 9 -22.21 -18.72 -6.48
CA ALA A 9 -20.77 -18.68 -6.30
C ALA A 9 -20.47 -17.98 -4.97
N ALA A 10 -20.07 -18.73 -3.96
CA ALA A 10 -19.57 -18.17 -2.71
C ALA A 10 -18.22 -17.51 -2.98
N THR A 11 -18.20 -16.19 -3.16
CA THR A 11 -16.98 -15.39 -3.09
C THR A 11 -16.45 -15.48 -1.67
N ALA A 12 -15.35 -16.21 -1.49
CA ALA A 12 -14.58 -16.13 -0.25
C ALA A 12 -14.06 -14.71 -0.13
N ILE A 13 -14.66 -13.91 0.76
CA ILE A 13 -14.12 -12.62 1.17
C ILE A 13 -12.91 -12.95 2.04
N SER A 14 -11.72 -13.02 1.44
CA SER A 14 -10.47 -13.09 2.20
C SER A 14 -10.33 -11.77 2.94
N VAL A 15 -10.49 -11.79 4.27
CA VAL A 15 -10.09 -10.66 5.10
C VAL A 15 -8.56 -10.59 5.05
N ALA A 16 -8.03 -9.61 4.33
CA ALA A 16 -6.60 -9.33 4.35
C ALA A 16 -6.26 -8.79 5.74
N SER A 17 -5.73 -9.65 6.60
CA SER A 17 -5.19 -9.25 7.90
C SER A 17 -3.69 -9.40 7.82
N ALA A 18 -3.01 -8.32 7.43
CA ALA A 18 -1.56 -8.31 7.33
C ALA A 18 -0.94 -7.06 7.95
N HIS A 19 0.16 -7.27 8.68
CA HIS A 19 0.88 -6.21 9.38
C HIS A 19 2.27 -5.97 8.77
N THR A 20 2.37 -4.92 7.96
CA THR A 20 3.62 -4.47 7.33
C THR A 20 3.44 -3.06 6.75
N ILE A 21 4.53 -2.31 6.65
CA ILE A 21 4.57 -0.94 6.12
C ILE A 21 5.60 -0.86 5.00
N PHE A 22 5.23 -0.23 3.89
CA PHE A 22 6.20 0.26 2.90
C PHE A 22 6.86 1.53 3.47
N VAL A 23 8.11 1.40 3.93
CA VAL A 23 8.78 2.43 4.75
C VAL A 23 9.79 3.28 3.99
N GLN A 24 10.40 2.74 2.92
CA GLN A 24 11.48 3.38 2.17
C GLN A 24 11.40 3.03 0.70
N LEU A 25 11.66 4.00 -0.18
CA LEU A 25 11.77 3.78 -1.62
C LEU A 25 13.22 3.94 -2.06
N GLU A 26 13.74 2.93 -2.73
CA GLU A 26 14.97 3.05 -3.50
C GLU A 26 14.65 3.49 -4.93
N SER A 27 15.29 4.57 -5.37
CA SER A 27 15.28 5.02 -6.76
C SER A 27 16.67 5.49 -7.18
N ASN A 28 16.99 5.35 -8.47
CA ASN A 28 18.28 5.79 -9.01
C ASN A 28 19.50 5.26 -8.21
N SER A 29 19.41 4.01 -7.73
CA SER A 29 20.41 3.36 -6.87
C SER A 29 20.66 4.02 -5.50
N VAL A 30 19.73 4.87 -5.04
CA VAL A 30 19.76 5.51 -3.72
C VAL A 30 18.54 5.08 -2.91
N THR A 31 18.78 4.40 -1.78
CA THR A 31 17.73 4.12 -0.80
C THR A 31 17.49 5.38 0.05
N ASN A 32 16.30 5.96 -0.04
CA ASN A 32 15.93 7.13 0.74
C ASN A 32 15.68 6.76 2.22
N PRO A 33 15.82 7.70 3.18
CA PRO A 33 15.49 7.46 4.59
C PRO A 33 14.03 7.01 4.79
N VAL A 34 13.76 6.37 5.94
CA VAL A 34 12.38 6.01 6.34
C VAL A 34 11.45 7.22 6.27
N SER A 35 10.28 7.03 5.66
CA SER A 35 9.22 8.03 5.47
C SER A 35 9.60 9.22 4.57
N TYR A 36 10.76 9.20 3.92
CA TYR A 36 11.13 10.23 2.94
C TYR A 36 10.28 10.05 1.68
N GLY A 37 9.40 11.01 1.38
CA GLY A 37 8.52 10.98 0.20
C GLY A 37 7.40 9.93 0.26
N ILE A 38 7.17 9.30 1.43
CA ILE A 38 6.14 8.27 1.63
C ILE A 38 5.21 8.73 2.75
N ARG A 39 3.90 8.56 2.56
CA ARG A 39 2.88 8.85 3.58
C ARG A 39 2.70 7.66 4.51
N THR A 40 3.71 7.37 5.32
CA THR A 40 3.71 6.20 6.19
C THR A 40 2.71 6.35 7.34
N PRO A 41 1.92 5.32 7.68
CA PRO A 41 1.26 5.22 8.97
C PRO A 41 2.28 4.90 10.08
N SER A 42 1.92 5.17 11.35
CA SER A 42 2.71 4.74 12.51
C SER A 42 2.30 3.37 13.04
N TYR A 43 1.05 2.98 12.80
CA TYR A 43 0.52 1.65 13.08
C TYR A 43 0.48 0.84 11.77
N ASP A 44 0.86 -0.44 11.85
CA ASP A 44 1.03 -1.36 10.73
C ASP A 44 -0.22 -2.18 10.42
N GLY A 45 -1.36 -1.85 11.02
CA GLY A 45 -2.62 -2.55 10.81
C GLY A 45 -3.12 -2.52 9.35
N PRO A 46 -3.93 -3.51 8.95
CA PRO A 46 -4.46 -3.60 7.60
C PRO A 46 -5.60 -2.61 7.34
N ILE A 47 -5.88 -2.35 6.06
CA ILE A 47 -7.18 -1.88 5.60
C ILE A 47 -7.97 -3.08 5.08
N THR A 48 -9.16 -3.30 5.63
CA THR A 48 -9.97 -4.50 5.34
C THR A 48 -11.21 -4.19 4.51
N ASP A 49 -11.74 -2.97 4.57
CA ASP A 49 -12.89 -2.54 3.78
C ASP A 49 -12.43 -1.84 2.50
N VAL A 50 -12.57 -2.55 1.38
CA VAL A 50 -12.19 -2.07 0.05
C VAL A 50 -13.11 -0.99 -0.51
N SER A 51 -14.23 -0.71 0.15
CA SER A 51 -15.18 0.33 -0.28
C SER A 51 -14.83 1.72 0.25
N THR A 52 -13.87 1.83 1.17
CA THR A 52 -13.47 3.12 1.76
C THR A 52 -12.38 3.81 0.94
N ASN A 53 -12.26 5.12 1.15
CA ASN A 53 -11.19 5.92 0.56
C ASN A 53 -9.80 5.50 1.08
N ASP A 54 -9.71 4.87 2.25
CA ASP A 54 -8.45 4.43 2.85
C ASP A 54 -7.72 3.40 1.98
N LEU A 55 -8.43 2.70 1.09
CA LEU A 55 -7.81 1.75 0.15
C LEU A 55 -6.78 2.44 -0.78
N ALA A 56 -6.97 3.72 -1.11
CA ALA A 56 -6.11 4.38 -2.10
C ALA A 56 -4.68 4.62 -1.59
N CYS A 57 -4.54 5.10 -0.34
CA CYS A 57 -3.27 5.56 0.21
C CYS A 57 -3.15 5.32 1.73
N ASN A 58 -3.89 4.36 2.29
CA ASN A 58 -4.09 4.17 3.73
C ASN A 58 -4.80 5.37 4.39
N GLY A 59 -5.01 5.32 5.70
CA GLY A 59 -5.80 6.32 6.43
C GLY A 59 -6.67 5.69 7.49
N GLY A 60 -7.78 6.34 7.84
CA GLY A 60 -8.78 5.85 8.79
C GLY A 60 -8.17 5.26 10.07
N PRO A 61 -8.24 3.93 10.28
CA PRO A 61 -7.67 3.26 11.45
C PRO A 61 -6.15 3.37 11.57
N ASN A 62 -5.44 3.66 10.47
CA ASN A 62 -3.99 3.85 10.41
C ASN A 62 -3.66 5.26 9.87
N PRO A 63 -3.80 6.33 10.68
CA PRO A 63 -3.49 7.68 10.24
C PRO A 63 -2.07 7.81 9.68
N THR A 64 -1.95 8.43 8.50
CA THR A 64 -0.66 8.59 7.80
C THR A 64 0.00 9.93 8.12
N THR A 65 1.33 9.95 8.15
CA THR A 65 2.10 11.20 8.25
C THR A 65 2.33 11.81 6.86
N PRO A 66 2.00 13.10 6.63
CA PRO A 66 2.29 13.75 5.36
C PRO A 66 3.80 13.94 5.15
N SER A 67 4.24 13.85 3.89
CA SER A 67 5.62 14.17 3.50
C SER A 67 5.62 15.32 2.51
N SER A 68 6.51 16.30 2.70
CA SER A 68 6.74 17.41 1.77
C SER A 68 7.81 17.09 0.72
N LYS A 69 8.34 15.86 0.72
CA LYS A 69 9.41 15.43 -0.18
C LYS A 69 8.81 14.73 -1.40
N ILE A 70 9.48 14.91 -2.54
CA ILE A 70 9.21 14.21 -3.79
C ILE A 70 10.50 13.48 -4.16
N ILE A 71 10.37 12.19 -4.49
CA ILE A 71 11.50 11.37 -4.94
C ILE A 71 11.53 11.41 -6.47
N ASP A 72 12.65 11.86 -7.03
CA ASP A 72 12.86 11.80 -8.47
C ASP A 72 13.13 10.36 -8.92
N VAL A 73 12.45 9.95 -9.99
CA VAL A 73 12.59 8.62 -10.59
C VAL A 73 12.74 8.77 -12.09
N LYS A 74 13.78 8.16 -12.65
CA LYS A 74 13.97 8.16 -14.11
C LYS A 74 12.93 7.22 -14.76
N ALA A 75 12.19 7.71 -15.75
CA ALA A 75 11.29 6.84 -16.51
C ALA A 75 12.06 5.66 -17.14
N GLY A 76 11.53 4.45 -16.98
CA GLY A 76 12.18 3.21 -17.43
C GLY A 76 13.22 2.63 -16.47
N SER A 77 13.53 3.29 -15.34
CA SER A 77 14.36 2.69 -14.28
C SER A 77 13.53 1.83 -13.34
N THR A 78 14.18 0.85 -12.72
CA THR A 78 13.61 0.09 -11.60
C THR A 78 13.61 0.92 -10.31
N VAL A 79 12.56 0.76 -9.50
CA VAL A 79 12.50 1.23 -8.12
C VAL A 79 12.22 0.04 -7.19
N ASN A 80 12.69 0.11 -5.95
CA ASN A 80 12.44 -0.92 -4.94
C ASN A 80 11.64 -0.34 -3.77
N ALA A 81 10.40 -0.78 -3.60
CA ALA A 81 9.61 -0.49 -2.41
C ALA A 81 10.06 -1.42 -1.27
N ILE A 82 10.61 -0.84 -0.21
CA ILE A 82 11.17 -1.59 0.92
C ILE A 82 10.13 -1.69 2.03
N TRP A 83 9.75 -2.91 2.35
CA TRP A 83 8.76 -3.24 3.37
C TRP A 83 9.42 -3.64 4.69
N ARG A 84 8.79 -3.28 5.80
CA ARG A 84 9.19 -3.59 7.18
C ARG A 84 7.96 -3.80 8.05
N HIS A 85 8.07 -4.58 9.12
CA HIS A 85 6.94 -4.79 10.03
C HIS A 85 6.54 -3.45 10.68
N THR A 86 7.52 -2.72 11.23
CA THR A 86 7.34 -1.36 11.76
C THR A 86 8.30 -0.36 11.12
N LEU A 87 8.15 0.94 11.41
CA LEU A 87 9.04 2.01 10.91
C LEU A 87 10.51 1.83 11.33
N THR A 88 10.79 1.05 12.38
CA THR A 88 12.14 0.82 12.91
C THR A 88 12.60 -0.63 12.79
N SER A 89 11.81 -1.51 12.17
CA SER A 89 12.15 -2.92 12.00
C SER A 89 13.32 -3.13 11.03
N GLY A 90 14.12 -4.16 11.30
CA GLY A 90 15.25 -4.58 10.46
C GLY A 90 14.83 -5.37 9.23
N SER A 91 15.79 -5.72 8.37
CA SER A 91 15.52 -6.50 7.14
C SER A 91 15.04 -7.94 7.38
N ASN A 92 15.23 -8.46 8.58
CA ASN A 92 14.73 -9.76 9.02
C ASN A 92 13.29 -9.72 9.58
N ASP A 93 12.69 -8.52 9.67
CA ASP A 93 11.37 -8.30 10.23
C ASP A 93 10.53 -7.46 9.25
N VAL A 94 9.99 -8.16 8.24
CA VAL A 94 9.26 -7.55 7.12
C VAL A 94 7.76 -7.69 7.30
N MET A 95 7.29 -8.91 7.48
CA MET A 95 5.89 -9.30 7.68
C MET A 95 5.89 -10.73 8.22
N ASP A 96 4.85 -11.11 8.96
CA ASP A 96 4.66 -12.50 9.38
C ASP A 96 4.62 -13.45 8.16
N PRO A 97 5.41 -14.54 8.12
CA PRO A 97 5.46 -15.46 6.98
C PRO A 97 4.13 -16.15 6.65
N SER A 98 3.16 -16.19 7.57
CA SER A 98 1.82 -16.74 7.34
C SER A 98 0.98 -15.88 6.39
N HIS A 99 1.34 -14.62 6.17
CA HIS A 99 0.58 -13.66 5.37
C HIS A 99 0.85 -13.81 3.87
N LEU A 100 0.45 -14.96 3.33
CA LEU A 100 0.61 -15.27 1.92
C LEU A 100 -0.43 -14.53 1.07
N GLY A 101 0.03 -13.79 0.06
CA GLY A 101 -0.83 -13.04 -0.83
C GLY A 101 -0.05 -12.41 -1.99
N PRO A 102 -0.77 -11.76 -2.93
CA PRO A 102 -0.13 -11.03 -4.02
C PRO A 102 0.52 -9.73 -3.54
N THR A 103 1.45 -9.21 -4.33
CA THR A 103 1.97 -7.83 -4.23
C THR A 103 1.55 -7.04 -5.47
N LEU A 104 1.15 -5.78 -5.29
CA LEU A 104 0.66 -4.90 -6.36
C LEU A 104 1.27 -3.50 -6.23
N ALA A 105 1.42 -2.81 -7.35
CA ALA A 105 1.86 -1.42 -7.42
C ALA A 105 1.10 -0.68 -8.52
N TYR A 106 0.79 0.59 -8.28
CA TYR A 106 -0.01 1.44 -9.18
C TYR A 106 0.65 2.82 -9.31
N LEU A 107 0.35 3.53 -10.39
CA LEU A 107 0.80 4.91 -10.62
C LEU A 107 -0.39 5.78 -11.03
N LYS A 108 -0.62 6.86 -10.28
CA LYS A 108 -1.59 7.90 -10.62
C LYS A 108 -0.87 9.17 -11.02
N LYS A 109 -1.21 9.74 -12.18
CA LYS A 109 -0.74 11.08 -12.53
C LYS A 109 -1.48 12.12 -11.69
N VAL A 110 -0.74 12.97 -10.98
CA VAL A 110 -1.30 14.01 -10.10
C VAL A 110 -0.80 15.40 -10.49
N GLY A 111 -1.52 16.44 -10.06
CA GLY A 111 -1.09 17.84 -10.21
C GLY A 111 0.05 18.19 -9.24
N ASP A 112 -0.10 17.82 -7.97
CA ASP A 112 0.90 18.01 -6.91
C ASP A 112 0.91 16.78 -5.99
N ALA A 113 2.03 16.04 -5.98
CA ALA A 113 2.20 14.81 -5.18
C ALA A 113 2.24 15.06 -3.66
N THR A 114 2.48 16.30 -3.23
CA THR A 114 2.42 16.68 -1.80
C THR A 114 1.01 16.99 -1.33
N LYS A 115 0.03 17.09 -2.25
CA LYS A 115 -1.36 17.50 -1.95
C LYS A 115 -2.43 16.48 -2.35
N ASP A 116 -2.27 15.77 -3.46
CA ASP A 116 -3.29 14.82 -3.95
C ASP A 116 -3.44 13.64 -2.99
N VAL A 117 -4.62 13.44 -2.42
CA VAL A 117 -4.89 12.39 -1.41
C VAL A 117 -5.01 10.98 -1.99
N GLY A 118 -4.96 10.83 -3.32
CA GLY A 118 -5.00 9.53 -3.99
C GLY A 118 -6.41 9.04 -4.33
N TYR A 119 -7.45 9.49 -3.64
CA TYR A 119 -8.83 9.05 -3.86
C TYR A 119 -9.32 9.28 -5.30
N GLY A 120 -10.27 8.45 -5.74
CA GLY A 120 -10.87 8.53 -7.08
C GLY A 120 -10.09 7.79 -8.18
N GLY A 121 -10.47 8.03 -9.43
CA GLY A 121 -9.89 7.36 -10.60
C GLY A 121 -8.52 7.90 -11.02
N GLY A 122 -7.92 7.22 -12.01
CA GLY A 122 -6.63 7.59 -12.61
C GLY A 122 -5.43 6.76 -12.17
N TRP A 123 -5.67 5.70 -11.38
CA TRP A 123 -4.71 4.64 -11.05
C TRP A 123 -4.56 3.62 -12.18
#